data_AF-A0A662ISP9-F1
#
_entry.id   AF-A0A662ISP9-F1
#
_cell.length_a   1.000
_cell.length_b   1.000
_cell.length_c   1.000
_cell.angle_alpha   90.00
_cell.angle_beta   90.00
_cell.angle_gamma   90.00
#
_symmetry.space_group_name_H-M   'P 1'
#
loop_
_entity.id
_entity.type
_entity.pdbx_description
1 polymer ?
#
loop_
_entity_poly.entity_id
_entity_poly.type
_entity_poly.pdbx_seq_one_letter_code
_entity_poly.pdbx_strand_id
1 'polypeptide(L)' 'IFGMDVCVTLERPGYRVTRRRRKRAKIGKDHRVSREEAIEFISKVFGVKVEGW' A
#
# COMPACT_ATOMS: atom_id res chain seq x y z
N ILE A 1 18.53 24.16 -7.45
CA ILE A 1 17.35 23.38 -7.88
C ILE A 1 17.32 22.14 -7.00
N PHE A 2 16.22 21.91 -6.28
CA PHE A 2 16.03 20.74 -5.42
C PHE A 2 14.98 19.84 -6.07
N GLY A 3 15.32 18.57 -6.28
CA GLY A 3 14.37 17.52 -6.63
C GLY A 3 14.01 16.73 -5.37
N MET A 4 12.77 16.24 -5.30
CA MET A 4 12.31 15.35 -4.23
C MET A 4 11.58 14.16 -4.86
N ASP A 5 12.02 12.96 -4.52
CA ASP A 5 11.32 11.73 -4.83
C ASP A 5 10.41 11.36 -3.66
N VAL A 6 9.14 11.05 -3.96
CA VAL A 6 8.14 10.67 -2.96
C VAL A 6 7.65 9.26 -3.25
N CYS A 7 8.00 8.34 -2.36
CA CYS A 7 7.52 6.96 -2.41
C CYS A 7 6.46 6.75 -1.33
N VAL A 8 5.30 6.22 -1.71
CA VAL A 8 4.20 5.91 -0.78
C VAL A 8 3.98 4.40 -0.75
N THR A 9 3.87 3.84 0.46
CA THR A 9 3.52 2.44 0.68
C THR A 9 2.11 2.34 1.24
N LEU A 10 1.24 1.56 0.59
CA LEU A 10 -0.11 1.28 1.06
C LEU A 10 -0.15 -0.07 1.78
N GLU A 11 -0.81 -0.12 2.93
CA GLU A 11 -0.93 -1.33 3.74
C GLU A 11 -2.35 -1.50 4.28
N ARG A 12 -2.81 -2.76 4.37
CA ARG A 12 -4.05 -3.07 5.08
C ARG A 12 -3.85 -3.07 6.61
N PRO A 13 -4.88 -2.70 7.39
CA PRO A 13 -4.87 -2.90 8.83
C PRO A 13 -4.64 -4.37 9.17
N GLY A 14 -3.60 -4.66 9.94
CA GLY A 14 -3.15 -6.04 10.20
C GLY A 14 -1.72 -6.31 9.76
N TYR A 15 -1.13 -5.42 8.95
CA TYR A 15 0.25 -5.58 8.47
C TYR A 15 1.30 -5.68 9.58
N ARG A 16 0.99 -5.15 10.77
CA ARG A 16 1.83 -5.20 11.99
C ARG A 16 2.24 -6.62 12.39
N VAL A 17 1.47 -7.65 12.07
CA VAL A 17 1.77 -9.05 12.43
C VAL A 17 3.10 -9.54 11.85
N THR A 18 3.53 -8.97 10.71
CA THR A 18 4.82 -9.29 10.08
C THR A 18 6.00 -8.54 10.69
N ARG A 19 5.75 -7.44 11.42
CA ARG A 19 6.77 -6.54 11.98
C ARG A 19 6.97 -6.72 13.49
N ARG A 20 5.94 -7.20 14.20
CA ARG A 20 5.99 -7.37 15.67
C ARG A 20 7.02 -8.42 16.11
N ARG A 21 7.67 -8.18 17.26
CA ARG A 21 8.64 -9.10 17.89
C ARG A 21 7.98 -10.37 18.44
N ARG A 22 6.84 -10.24 19.13
CA ARG A 22 6.11 -11.36 19.73
C ARG A 22 5.10 -11.95 18.75
N LYS A 23 5.09 -13.28 18.58
CA LYS A 23 4.17 -14.03 17.69
C LYS A 23 4.16 -13.48 16.24
N ARG A 24 5.34 -13.32 15.64
CA ARG A 24 5.47 -12.93 14.24
C ARG A 24 4.82 -13.99 13.33
N ALA A 25 4.01 -13.57 12.37
CA ALA A 25 3.42 -14.48 11.38
C ALA A 25 3.46 -13.85 9.99
N LYS A 26 3.38 -14.71 8.96
CA LYS A 26 3.30 -14.27 7.56
C LYS A 26 1.87 -13.83 7.24
N ILE A 27 1.76 -12.84 6.38
CA ILE A 27 0.49 -12.40 5.81
C ILE A 27 0.13 -13.26 4.61
N GLY A 28 -1.10 -13.77 4.63
CA GLY A 28 -1.71 -14.51 3.52
C GLY A 28 -1.83 -13.65 2.27
N LYS A 29 -1.98 -14.30 1.11
CA LYS A 29 -2.04 -13.61 -0.19
C LYS A 29 -3.23 -12.65 -0.27
N ASP A 30 -4.38 -13.04 0.23
CA ASP A 30 -5.64 -12.28 0.14
C ASP A 30 -5.60 -10.98 0.97
N HIS A 31 -4.76 -10.91 2.00
CA HIS A 31 -4.61 -9.71 2.83
C HIS A 31 -3.54 -8.76 2.29
N ARG A 32 -2.82 -9.12 1.23
CA ARG A 32 -1.91 -8.19 0.54
C ARG A 32 -2.73 -7.24 -0.32
N VAL A 33 -2.23 -6.03 -0.52
CA VAL A 33 -2.82 -5.05 -1.43
C VAL A 33 -2.38 -5.41 -2.85
N SER A 34 -3.34 -5.60 -3.76
CA SER A 34 -3.06 -5.79 -5.18
C SER A 34 -2.84 -4.45 -5.87
N ARG A 35 -2.24 -4.48 -7.07
CA ARG A 35 -1.99 -3.25 -7.85
C ARG A 35 -3.30 -2.53 -8.21
N GLU A 36 -4.31 -3.28 -8.63
CA GLU A 36 -5.63 -2.72 -8.97
C GLU A 36 -6.30 -2.04 -7.79
N GLU A 37 -6.29 -2.70 -6.63
CA GLU A 37 -6.88 -2.15 -5.41
C GLU A 37 -6.14 -0.88 -4.94
N ALA A 38 -4.82 -0.84 -5.09
CA ALA A 38 -4.04 0.35 -4.77
C ALA A 38 -4.44 1.55 -5.65
N ILE A 39 -4.62 1.34 -6.96
CA ILE A 39 -5.08 2.38 -7.89
C ILE A 39 -6.47 2.86 -7.50
N GLU A 40 -7.39 1.93 -7.24
CA GLU A 40 -8.77 2.26 -6.85
C GLU A 40 -8.81 3.06 -5.54
N PHE A 41 -8.01 2.66 -4.55
CA PHE A 41 -7.90 3.37 -3.28
C PHE A 41 -7.38 4.80 -3.46
N ILE A 42 -6.31 4.98 -4.24
CA ILE A 42 -5.75 6.31 -4.51
C ILE A 42 -6.76 7.17 -5.28
N SER A 43 -7.44 6.59 -6.27
CA SER A 43 -8.43 7.30 -7.09
C SER A 43 -9.62 7.76 -6.24
N LYS A 44 -10.11 6.92 -5.32
CA LYS A 44 -11.23 7.24 -4.42
C LYS A 44 -10.86 8.25 -3.33
N VAL A 45 -9.71 8.10 -2.69
CA VAL A 45 -9.33 8.91 -1.52
C VAL A 45 -8.75 10.26 -1.94
N PHE A 46 -7.96 10.28 -3.00
CA PHE A 46 -7.24 11.47 -3.45
C PHE A 46 -7.83 12.09 -4.72
N GLY A 47 -8.85 11.48 -5.33
CA GLY A 47 -9.52 12.02 -6.52
C GLY A 47 -8.63 12.04 -7.77
N VAL A 48 -7.54 11.26 -7.78
CA VAL A 48 -6.52 11.31 -8.84
C VAL A 48 -6.87 10.32 -9.94
N LYS A 49 -6.82 10.75 -11.20
CA LYS A 49 -6.84 9.83 -12.34
C LYS A 49 -5.42 9.32 -12.59
N VAL A 50 -5.22 8.01 -12.49
CA VAL A 50 -3.95 7.38 -12.86
C VAL A 50 -3.92 7.23 -14.39
N GLU A 51 -3.27 8.19 -15.06
CA GLU A 51 -3.03 8.14 -16.50
C GLU A 51 -1.66 7.51 -16.79
N GLY A 52 -1.62 6.55 -17.73
CA GLY A 52 -0.40 5.87 -18.16
C GLY A 52 -0.29 4.44 -17.61
N TRP A 53 -0.67 3.50 -18.47
CA TRP A 53 -0.36 2.07 -18.38
C TRP A 53 0.24 1.62 -19.70
#